data_AF-A0AAQ1ANK8-F1
#
_entry.id   AF-A0AAQ1ANK8-F1
#
_cell.length_a   1.000
_cell.length_b   1.000
_cell.length_c   1.000
_cell.angle_alpha   90.00
_cell.angle_beta   90.00
_cell.angle_gamma   90.00
#
_symmetry.space_group_name_H-M   'P 1'
#
loop_
_entity.id
_entity.type
_entity.pdbx_description
1 polymer ?
#
loop_
_entity_poly.entity_id
_entity_poly.type
_entity_poly.pdbx_seq_one_letter_code
_entity_poly.pdbx_strand_id
1 'polypeptide(L)'
;MKTVMLGVLLWQLTTAGWAIAGADRTLQQGLPGMNASYREQLLALADADQKIREQIRGAFTAQQLQANQGAAKDMAMRLVASQRENQAALSALIEKFGFPDVASVGEDGAHAGFLVAQHSTDRTFRDGFLKSIEVAVARGSYSTADMALFVDRNLIMSGKPQRYGTQRKADGSLFELEDPAQLARRRADVGLPDEHGGSGGL
;
A
#
# COMPACT_ATOMS: atom_id res chain seq x y z
N MET A 1 3.24 -16.52 17.85
CA MET A 1 3.05 -16.67 16.38
C MET A 1 1.58 -16.74 15.95
N LYS A 2 0.64 -17.35 16.72
CA LYS A 2 -0.76 -17.61 16.32
C LYS A 2 -1.65 -16.36 16.16
N THR A 3 -1.58 -15.41 17.09
CA THR A 3 -2.38 -14.16 17.06
C THR A 3 -1.88 -13.14 16.03
N VAL A 4 -0.58 -13.19 15.73
CA VAL A 4 0.10 -12.28 14.80
C VAL A 4 -0.39 -12.51 13.36
N MET A 5 -0.62 -13.76 12.97
CA MET A 5 -0.99 -14.10 11.59
C MET A 5 -2.43 -13.67 11.25
N LEU A 6 -3.38 -13.81 12.18
CA LEU A 6 -4.75 -13.31 12.02
C LEU A 6 -4.81 -11.77 12.06
N GLY A 7 -4.02 -11.15 12.95
CA GLY A 7 -3.90 -9.69 13.01
C GLY A 7 -3.34 -9.09 11.73
N VAL A 8 -2.32 -9.73 11.13
CA VAL A 8 -1.75 -9.33 9.83
C VAL A 8 -2.76 -9.55 8.70
N LEU A 9 -3.50 -10.66 8.69
CA LEU A 9 -4.56 -10.91 7.70
C LEU A 9 -5.64 -9.83 7.76
N LEU A 10 -6.21 -9.55 8.93
CA LEU A 10 -7.28 -8.56 9.10
C LEU A 10 -6.79 -7.13 8.81
N TRP A 11 -5.56 -6.80 9.20
CA TRP A 11 -4.92 -5.52 8.88
C TRP A 11 -4.76 -5.33 7.36
N GLN A 12 -4.39 -6.38 6.64
CA GLN A 12 -4.24 -6.35 5.18
C GLN A 12 -5.56 -6.34 4.41
N LEU A 13 -6.68 -6.64 5.05
CA LEU A 13 -8.02 -6.56 4.45
C LEU A 13 -8.71 -5.21 4.70
N THR A 14 -8.28 -4.47 5.73
CA THR A 14 -8.92 -3.22 6.19
C THR A 14 -8.26 -1.94 5.67
N THR A 15 -7.05 -2.02 5.08
CA THR A 15 -6.49 -0.87 4.37
C THR A 15 -7.28 -0.62 3.09
N ALA A 16 -8.34 0.18 3.20
CA ALA A 16 -8.89 0.89 2.06
C ALA A 16 -7.72 1.69 1.47
N GLY A 17 -7.41 1.45 0.19
CA GLY A 17 -6.57 2.38 -0.56
C GLY A 17 -7.29 3.72 -0.44
N TRP A 18 -6.67 4.68 0.25
CA TRP A 18 -7.22 6.02 0.32
C TRP A 18 -7.18 6.52 -1.13
N ALA A 19 -8.34 6.49 -1.79
CA ALA A 19 -8.53 7.18 -3.04
C ALA A 19 -8.37 8.66 -2.71
N ILE A 20 -7.15 9.19 -2.93
CA ILE A 20 -6.95 10.63 -2.98
C ILE A 20 -7.59 11.05 -4.30
N ALA A 21 -8.89 11.35 -4.21
CA ALA A 21 -9.59 12.02 -5.29
C ALA A 21 -8.95 13.39 -5.49
N GLY A 22 -8.20 13.55 -6.58
CA GLY A 22 -7.63 14.85 -6.90
C GLY A 22 -6.42 14.84 -7.82
N ALA A 23 -6.51 14.16 -8.96
CA ALA A 23 -5.75 14.59 -10.14
C ALA A 23 -6.72 14.59 -11.33
N ASP A 24 -6.80 15.75 -11.96
CA ASP A 24 -7.71 16.09 -13.03
C ASP A 24 -7.68 15.03 -14.15
N ARG A 25 -8.83 14.41 -14.42
CA ARG A 25 -9.01 13.32 -15.41
C ARG A 25 -8.75 13.77 -16.86
N THR A 26 -8.35 15.03 -17.04
CA THR A 26 -8.23 15.72 -18.33
C THR A 26 -6.80 15.75 -18.91
N LEU A 27 -5.78 15.25 -18.19
CA LEU A 27 -4.39 15.21 -18.68
C LEU A 27 -3.96 13.84 -19.26
N GLN A 28 -4.88 12.88 -19.37
CA GLN A 28 -4.57 11.46 -19.53
C GLN A 28 -4.30 10.98 -20.97
N GLN A 29 -4.03 11.89 -21.91
CA GLN A 29 -3.67 11.54 -23.29
C GLN A 29 -2.19 11.80 -23.56
N GLY A 30 -1.40 10.72 -23.46
CA GLY A 30 -0.14 10.54 -24.18
C GLY A 30 0.98 11.54 -23.86
N LEU A 31 1.63 11.39 -22.71
CA LEU A 31 2.99 11.92 -22.55
C LEU A 31 3.90 11.17 -23.55
N PRO A 32 4.55 11.85 -24.51
CA PRO A 32 5.50 11.19 -25.41
C PRO A 32 6.63 10.55 -24.58
N GLY A 33 6.76 9.22 -24.65
CA GLY A 33 7.75 8.45 -23.90
C GLY A 33 7.20 7.48 -22.85
N MET A 34 5.89 7.49 -22.56
CA MET A 34 5.28 6.54 -21.62
C MET A 34 5.25 5.11 -22.18
N ASN A 35 5.67 4.13 -21.38
CA ASN A 35 5.64 2.72 -21.75
C ASN A 35 4.25 2.12 -21.44
N ALA A 36 3.37 2.15 -22.44
CA ALA A 36 1.99 1.66 -22.31
C ALA A 36 1.90 0.18 -21.89
N SER A 37 2.79 -0.67 -22.42
CA SER A 37 2.82 -2.10 -22.06
C SER A 37 3.26 -2.30 -20.61
N TYR A 38 4.22 -1.51 -20.11
CA TYR A 38 4.62 -1.58 -18.71
C TYR A 38 3.49 -1.12 -17.78
N ARG A 39 2.85 0.00 -18.10
CA ARG A 39 1.67 0.50 -17.38
C ARG A 39 0.56 -0.56 -17.30
N GLU A 40 0.20 -1.19 -18.42
CA GLU A 40 -0.84 -2.22 -18.46
C GLU A 40 -0.51 -3.42 -17.57
N GLN A 41 0.76 -3.87 -17.56
CA GLN A 41 1.21 -4.97 -16.70
C GLN A 41 1.14 -4.60 -15.21
N LEU A 42 1.46 -3.35 -14.84
CA LEU A 42 1.31 -2.88 -13.45
C LEU A 42 -0.14 -2.86 -13.01
N LEU A 43 -1.03 -2.33 -13.86
CA LEU A 43 -2.47 -2.30 -13.60
C LEU A 43 -3.03 -3.71 -13.40
N ALA A 44 -2.61 -4.67 -14.24
CA ALA A 44 -3.02 -6.07 -14.12
C ALA A 44 -2.52 -6.71 -12.81
N LEU A 45 -1.30 -6.41 -12.37
CA LEU A 45 -0.77 -6.89 -11.08
C LEU A 45 -1.54 -6.31 -9.89
N ALA A 46 -1.85 -5.01 -9.92
CA ALA A 46 -2.62 -4.37 -8.86
C ALA A 46 -4.05 -4.93 -8.81
N ASP A 47 -4.70 -5.15 -9.95
CA ASP A 47 -6.02 -5.79 -10.03
C ASP A 47 -6.00 -7.21 -9.46
N ALA A 48 -4.98 -8.01 -9.79
CA ALA A 48 -4.80 -9.34 -9.20
C ALA A 48 -4.62 -9.31 -7.66
N ASP A 49 -3.82 -8.36 -7.15
CA ASP A 49 -3.65 -8.16 -5.69
C ASP A 49 -4.96 -7.76 -4.99
N GLN A 50 -5.79 -6.91 -5.62
CA GLN A 50 -7.06 -6.50 -5.02
C GLN A 50 -8.11 -7.60 -5.08
N LYS A 51 -8.21 -8.34 -6.20
CA LYS A 51 -9.22 -9.39 -6.39
C LYS A 51 -9.18 -10.47 -5.31
N ILE A 52 -7.99 -10.94 -4.91
CA ILE A 52 -7.91 -11.94 -3.83
C ILE A 52 -8.41 -11.38 -2.49
N ARG A 53 -8.16 -10.09 -2.21
CA ARG A 53 -8.65 -9.43 -0.98
C ARG A 53 -10.16 -9.29 -1.01
N GLU A 54 -10.72 -8.87 -2.12
CA GLU A 54 -12.17 -8.77 -2.32
C GLU A 54 -12.85 -10.13 -2.18
N GLN A 55 -12.27 -11.19 -2.76
CA GLN A 55 -12.76 -12.56 -2.59
C GLN A 55 -12.76 -12.98 -1.11
N ILE A 56 -11.69 -12.70 -0.36
CA ILE A 56 -11.62 -13.01 1.07
C ILE A 56 -12.66 -12.20 1.86
N ARG A 57 -12.78 -10.89 1.61
CA ARG A 57 -13.78 -10.02 2.28
C ARG A 57 -15.22 -10.43 1.98
N GLY A 58 -15.50 -10.88 0.76
CA GLY A 58 -16.83 -11.32 0.34
C GLY A 58 -17.20 -12.70 0.86
N ALA A 59 -16.21 -13.59 1.05
CA ALA A 59 -16.45 -14.95 1.52
C ALA A 59 -16.59 -15.06 3.05
N PHE A 60 -15.98 -14.14 3.81
CA PHE A 60 -15.96 -14.23 5.28
C PHE A 60 -16.06 -12.87 5.97
N THR A 61 -16.81 -12.82 7.06
CA THR A 61 -16.76 -11.71 8.01
C THR A 61 -15.54 -11.82 8.93
N ALA A 62 -15.12 -10.70 9.54
CA ALA A 62 -14.05 -10.71 10.54
C ALA A 62 -14.36 -11.66 11.71
N GLN A 63 -15.62 -11.74 12.14
CA GLN A 63 -16.07 -12.67 13.19
C GLN A 63 -15.93 -14.13 12.77
N GLN A 64 -16.27 -14.46 11.52
CA GLN A 64 -16.12 -15.83 11.00
C GLN A 64 -14.65 -16.26 10.94
N LEU A 65 -13.75 -15.37 10.50
CA LEU A 65 -12.31 -15.65 10.51
C LEU A 65 -11.74 -15.79 11.93
N GLN A 66 -12.26 -15.03 12.90
CA GLN A 66 -11.88 -15.18 14.31
C GLN A 66 -12.37 -16.52 14.89
N ALA A 67 -13.58 -16.94 14.54
CA ALA A 67 -14.18 -18.18 15.03
C ALA A 67 -13.58 -19.44 14.39
N ASN A 68 -13.13 -19.38 13.13
CA ASN A 68 -12.57 -20.51 12.40
C ASN A 68 -11.08 -20.30 12.06
N GLN A 69 -10.22 -20.75 12.96
CA GLN A 69 -8.77 -20.61 12.82
C GLN A 69 -8.18 -21.39 11.63
N GLY A 70 -8.79 -22.52 11.24
CA GLY A 70 -8.37 -23.29 10.08
C GLY A 70 -8.58 -22.50 8.79
N ALA A 71 -9.82 -22.03 8.58
CA ALA A 71 -10.16 -21.18 7.44
C ALA A 71 -9.31 -19.91 7.39
N ALA A 72 -9.11 -19.24 8.52
CA ALA A 72 -8.27 -18.04 8.57
C ALA A 72 -6.81 -18.31 8.19
N LYS A 73 -6.24 -19.43 8.64
CA LYS A 73 -4.88 -19.84 8.26
C LYS A 73 -4.79 -20.12 6.77
N ASP A 74 -5.74 -20.86 6.21
CA ASP A 74 -5.76 -21.20 4.78
C ASP A 74 -5.86 -19.96 3.90
N MET A 75 -6.73 -19.00 4.27
CA MET A 75 -6.84 -17.74 3.55
C MET A 75 -5.59 -16.87 3.68
N ALA A 76 -4.98 -16.81 4.88
CA ALA A 76 -3.71 -16.12 5.07
C ALA A 76 -2.58 -16.72 4.21
N MET A 77 -2.50 -18.05 4.11
CA MET A 77 -1.50 -18.71 3.25
C MET A 77 -1.73 -18.38 1.77
N ARG A 78 -2.98 -18.40 1.30
CA ARG A 78 -3.33 -18.01 -0.08
C ARG A 78 -2.98 -16.55 -0.38
N LEU A 79 -3.31 -15.65 0.54
CA LEU A 79 -2.98 -14.23 0.40
C LEU A 79 -1.47 -13.99 0.35
N VAL A 80 -0.71 -14.62 1.26
CA VAL A 80 0.76 -14.51 1.27
C VAL A 80 1.39 -15.10 0.01
N ALA A 81 0.87 -16.22 -0.50
CA ALA A 81 1.35 -16.81 -1.76
C ALA A 81 1.13 -15.84 -2.93
N SER A 82 -0.09 -15.29 -3.08
CA SER A 82 -0.40 -14.30 -4.12
C SER A 82 0.47 -13.04 -3.99
N GLN A 83 0.72 -12.55 -2.77
CA GLN A 83 1.60 -11.39 -2.56
C GLN A 83 3.05 -11.66 -2.98
N ARG A 84 3.56 -12.86 -2.74
CA ARG A 84 4.91 -13.25 -3.17
C ARG A 84 5.00 -13.33 -4.69
N GLU A 85 3.99 -13.90 -5.34
CA GLU A 85 3.91 -13.97 -6.81
C GLU A 85 3.84 -12.56 -7.42
N ASN A 86 2.97 -11.69 -6.90
CA ASN A 86 2.84 -10.32 -7.36
C ASN A 86 4.12 -9.51 -7.13
N GLN A 87 4.77 -9.67 -5.98
CA GLN A 87 6.06 -9.02 -5.71
C GLN A 87 7.16 -9.51 -6.65
N ALA A 88 7.23 -10.81 -6.94
CA ALA A 88 8.22 -11.34 -7.88
C ALA A 88 7.99 -10.80 -9.30
N ALA A 89 6.73 -10.75 -9.75
CA ALA A 89 6.37 -10.18 -11.03
C ALA A 89 6.69 -8.67 -11.09
N LEU A 90 6.38 -7.91 -10.04
CA LEU A 90 6.75 -6.49 -9.96
C LEU A 90 8.27 -6.30 -10.02
N SER A 91 9.05 -7.10 -9.30
CA SER A 91 10.52 -7.06 -9.37
C SER A 91 11.02 -7.30 -10.80
N ALA A 92 10.49 -8.29 -11.51
CA ALA A 92 10.87 -8.59 -12.89
C ALA A 92 10.54 -7.44 -13.85
N LEU A 93 9.41 -6.76 -13.64
CA LEU A 93 9.07 -5.58 -14.42
C LEU A 93 10.00 -4.40 -14.13
N ILE A 94 10.33 -4.17 -12.85
CA ILE A 94 11.28 -3.13 -12.43
C ILE A 94 12.67 -3.38 -13.03
N GLU A 95 13.13 -4.63 -13.03
CA GLU A 95 14.41 -5.01 -13.63
C GLU A 95 14.43 -4.75 -15.14
N LYS A 96 13.31 -5.04 -15.83
CA LYS A 96 13.20 -4.89 -17.28
C LYS A 96 13.02 -3.45 -17.74
N PHE A 97 12.23 -2.66 -17.03
CA PHE A 97 11.77 -1.34 -17.50
C PHE A 97 12.23 -0.17 -16.61
N GLY A 98 12.85 -0.44 -15.46
CA GLY A 98 13.16 0.57 -14.46
C GLY A 98 12.04 0.79 -13.45
N PHE A 99 12.26 1.69 -12.50
CA PHE A 99 11.30 2.00 -11.44
C PHE A 99 10.03 2.69 -12.02
N PRO A 100 8.81 2.24 -11.66
CA PRO A 100 7.57 2.71 -12.29
C PRO A 100 7.12 4.04 -11.70
N ASP A 101 7.63 5.14 -12.26
CA ASP A 101 7.28 6.51 -11.90
C ASP A 101 6.29 7.16 -12.89
N VAL A 102 5.83 8.37 -12.59
CA VAL A 102 4.82 9.06 -13.41
C VAL A 102 5.32 9.28 -14.85
N ALA A 103 6.60 9.59 -15.03
CA ALA A 103 7.18 9.78 -16.35
C ALA A 103 7.19 8.51 -17.21
N SER A 104 7.44 7.34 -16.61
CA SER A 104 7.55 6.07 -17.32
C SER A 104 6.22 5.38 -17.56
N VAL A 105 5.27 5.45 -16.62
CA VAL A 105 4.04 4.66 -16.65
C VAL A 105 2.77 5.44 -16.33
N GLY A 106 2.86 6.77 -16.17
CA GLY A 106 1.74 7.61 -15.75
C GLY A 106 1.39 7.43 -14.27
N GLU A 107 0.51 8.29 -13.76
CA GLU A 107 0.14 8.32 -12.34
C GLU A 107 -0.51 7.01 -11.87
N ASP A 108 -1.40 6.44 -12.68
CA ASP A 108 -2.11 5.22 -12.32
C ASP A 108 -1.24 3.96 -12.42
N GLY A 109 -0.28 3.93 -13.36
CA GLY A 109 0.74 2.89 -13.42
C GLY A 109 1.68 2.93 -12.21
N ALA A 110 2.14 4.14 -11.84
CA ALA A 110 2.98 4.33 -10.66
C ALA A 110 2.22 3.90 -9.39
N HIS A 111 0.99 4.39 -9.22
CA HIS A 111 0.12 4.01 -8.11
C HIS A 111 -0.14 2.49 -8.05
N ALA A 112 -0.35 1.83 -9.19
CA ALA A 112 -0.50 0.37 -9.26
C ALA A 112 0.76 -0.37 -8.78
N GLY A 113 1.95 0.12 -9.14
CA GLY A 113 3.22 -0.38 -8.60
C GLY A 113 3.29 -0.26 -7.08
N PHE A 114 2.89 0.90 -6.53
CA PHE A 114 2.79 1.11 -5.09
C PHE A 114 1.82 0.13 -4.40
N LEU A 115 0.62 -0.07 -4.95
CA LEU A 115 -0.41 -0.95 -4.37
C LEU A 115 0.11 -2.39 -4.18
N VAL A 116 0.87 -2.89 -5.15
CA VAL A 116 1.51 -4.21 -5.05
C VAL A 116 2.67 -4.17 -4.06
N ALA A 117 3.55 -3.17 -4.16
CA ALA A 117 4.76 -3.08 -3.35
C ALA A 117 4.45 -3.01 -1.84
N GLN A 118 3.41 -2.25 -1.43
CA GLN A 118 3.09 -2.05 -0.01
C GLN A 118 2.65 -3.32 0.72
N HIS A 119 2.31 -4.38 -0.02
CA HIS A 119 1.90 -5.66 0.53
C HIS A 119 3.05 -6.68 0.61
N SER A 120 4.24 -6.33 0.12
CA SER A 120 5.40 -7.21 0.22
C SER A 120 5.82 -7.47 1.66
N THR A 121 6.02 -8.74 2.01
CA THR A 121 6.60 -9.14 3.30
C THR A 121 8.14 -9.23 3.27
N ASP A 122 8.75 -9.15 2.08
CA ASP A 122 10.21 -9.11 1.91
C ASP A 122 10.76 -7.73 2.28
N ARG A 123 11.63 -7.70 3.31
CA ARG A 123 12.24 -6.47 3.80
C ARG A 123 13.21 -5.85 2.81
N THR A 124 14.04 -6.65 2.15
CA THR A 124 15.04 -6.17 1.19
C THR A 124 14.33 -5.47 0.02
N PHE A 125 13.26 -6.08 -0.48
CA PHE A 125 12.42 -5.45 -1.50
C PHE A 125 11.82 -4.13 -1.02
N ARG A 126 11.20 -4.10 0.17
CA ARG A 126 10.58 -2.88 0.71
C ARG A 126 11.60 -1.76 0.90
N ASP A 127 12.76 -2.05 1.48
CA ASP A 127 13.79 -1.04 1.72
C ASP A 127 14.34 -0.47 0.39
N GLY A 128 14.49 -1.31 -0.64
CA GLY A 128 14.87 -0.87 -2.00
C GLY A 128 13.79 -0.05 -2.70
N PHE A 129 12.52 -0.45 -2.58
CA PHE A 129 11.39 0.29 -3.12
C PHE A 129 11.24 1.65 -2.42
N LEU A 130 11.41 1.71 -1.09
CA LEU A 130 11.37 2.94 -0.30
C LEU A 130 12.42 3.95 -0.78
N LYS A 131 13.66 3.51 -0.97
CA LYS A 131 14.72 4.39 -1.50
C LYS A 131 14.37 4.93 -2.90
N SER A 132 13.74 4.10 -3.73
CA SER A 132 13.40 4.48 -5.10
C SER A 132 12.22 5.45 -5.17
N ILE A 133 11.17 5.23 -4.36
CA ILE A 133 10.02 6.14 -4.29
C ILE A 133 10.42 7.50 -3.68
N GLU A 134 11.32 7.53 -2.68
CA GLU A 134 11.86 8.79 -2.12
C GLU A 134 12.60 9.61 -3.19
N VAL A 135 13.43 8.96 -4.00
CA VAL A 135 14.14 9.62 -5.11
C VAL A 135 13.17 10.13 -6.17
N ALA A 136 12.12 9.37 -6.49
CA ALA A 136 11.12 9.77 -7.47
C ALA A 136 10.26 10.94 -6.97
N VAL A 137 9.84 10.93 -5.70
CA VAL A 137 9.13 12.06 -5.05
C VAL A 137 10.00 13.31 -5.03
N ALA A 138 11.29 13.19 -4.69
CA ALA A 138 12.21 14.34 -4.69
C ALA A 138 12.37 15.00 -6.07
N ARG A 139 12.07 14.27 -7.15
CA ARG A 139 12.05 14.76 -8.53
C ARG A 139 10.67 15.21 -9.00
N GLY A 140 9.64 15.12 -8.17
CA GLY A 140 8.25 15.38 -8.54
C GLY A 140 7.64 14.34 -9.51
N SER A 141 8.21 13.13 -9.58
CA SER A 141 7.78 12.04 -10.48
C SER A 141 7.00 10.94 -9.75
N TYR A 142 6.54 11.19 -8.52
CA TYR A 142 5.74 10.24 -7.74
C TYR A 142 4.86 10.95 -6.71
N SER A 143 3.77 10.29 -6.31
CA SER A 143 2.88 10.75 -5.25
C SER A 143 3.58 10.80 -3.88
N THR A 144 3.60 11.98 -3.26
CA THR A 144 4.06 12.19 -1.88
C THR A 144 3.22 11.40 -0.88
N ALA A 145 1.93 11.24 -1.16
CA ALA A 145 1.03 10.48 -0.31
C ALA A 145 1.33 8.98 -0.37
N ASP A 146 1.53 8.40 -1.56
CA ASP A 146 1.91 6.98 -1.69
C ASP A 146 3.22 6.70 -0.95
N MET A 147 4.20 7.61 -1.05
CA MET A 147 5.43 7.55 -0.26
C MET A 147 5.15 7.59 1.24
N ALA A 148 4.30 8.50 1.72
CA ALA A 148 3.96 8.60 3.14
C ALA A 148 3.30 7.31 3.67
N LEU A 149 2.37 6.73 2.91
CA LEU A 149 1.74 5.45 3.24
C LEU A 149 2.77 4.31 3.29
N PHE A 150 3.70 4.28 2.33
CA PHE A 150 4.75 3.26 2.24
C PHE A 150 5.77 3.36 3.38
N VAL A 151 6.17 4.59 3.75
CA VAL A 151 7.04 4.88 4.90
C VAL A 151 6.43 4.31 6.17
N ASP A 152 5.18 4.66 6.48
CA ASP A 152 4.50 4.19 7.69
C ASP A 152 4.33 2.68 7.70
N ARG A 153 3.99 2.08 6.55
CA ARG A 153 3.94 0.61 6.40
C ARG A 153 5.29 -0.02 6.75
N ASN A 154 6.40 0.49 6.21
CA ASN A 154 7.72 -0.08 6.45
C ASN A 154 8.19 0.11 7.91
N LEU A 155 7.86 1.25 8.53
CA LEU A 155 8.15 1.53 9.94
C LEU A 155 7.44 0.54 10.86
N ILE A 156 6.13 0.35 10.69
CA ILE A 156 5.34 -0.57 11.52
C ILE A 156 5.78 -2.01 11.33
N MET A 157 6.06 -2.44 10.09
CA MET A 157 6.60 -3.78 9.83
C MET A 157 7.99 -3.99 10.44
N SER A 158 8.72 -2.89 10.72
CA SER A 158 10.01 -2.90 11.41
C SER A 158 9.88 -2.68 12.93
N GLY A 159 8.67 -2.66 13.48
CA GLY A 159 8.41 -2.44 14.91
C GLY A 159 8.71 -1.02 15.39
N LYS A 160 8.67 -0.03 14.49
CA LYS A 160 8.91 1.38 14.79
C LYS A 160 7.62 2.18 14.78
N PRO A 161 7.54 3.29 15.54
CA PRO A 161 6.45 4.25 15.42
C PRO A 161 6.33 4.77 13.98
N GLN A 162 5.10 5.00 13.53
CA GLN A 162 4.80 5.54 12.21
C GLN A 162 4.90 7.06 12.20
N ARG A 163 5.22 7.66 11.06
CA ARG A 163 5.54 9.08 10.95
C ARG A 163 4.33 9.93 10.55
N TYR A 164 3.50 9.43 9.65
CA TYR A 164 2.41 10.17 9.03
C TYR A 164 1.02 9.77 9.53
N GLY A 165 0.94 8.72 10.35
CA GLY A 165 -0.32 8.25 10.92
C GLY A 165 -1.25 7.61 9.89
N THR A 166 -0.72 6.97 8.84
CA THR A 166 -1.56 6.41 7.76
C THR A 166 -2.05 4.99 8.04
N GLN A 167 -1.48 4.30 9.02
CA GLN A 167 -1.77 2.90 9.30
C GLN A 167 -2.57 2.77 10.60
N ARG A 168 -3.61 1.94 10.53
CA ARG A 168 -4.51 1.62 11.65
C ARG A 168 -4.49 0.13 11.95
N LYS A 169 -4.72 -0.22 13.21
CA LYS A 169 -4.99 -1.58 13.67
C LYS A 169 -6.40 -1.99 13.23
N ALA A 170 -6.70 -3.28 13.40
CA ALA A 170 -8.02 -3.83 13.04
C ALA A 170 -9.19 -3.20 13.83
N ASP A 171 -8.92 -2.62 15.00
CA ASP A 171 -9.91 -1.89 15.81
C ASP A 171 -10.09 -0.41 15.39
N GLY A 172 -9.40 0.03 14.33
CA GLY A 172 -9.44 1.40 13.83
C GLY A 172 -8.50 2.37 14.56
N SER A 173 -7.88 1.97 15.67
CA SER A 173 -6.89 2.80 16.37
C SER A 173 -5.59 2.91 15.57
N LEU A 174 -4.89 4.04 15.72
CA LEU A 174 -3.58 4.22 15.11
C LEU A 174 -2.54 3.30 15.76
N PHE A 175 -1.55 2.88 14.96
CA PHE A 175 -0.27 2.44 15.53
C PHE A 175 0.46 3.63 16.17
N GLU A 176 1.43 3.33 17.04
CA GLU A 176 2.26 4.33 17.72
C GLU A 176 2.83 5.37 16.75
N LEU A 177 2.80 6.64 17.14
CA LEU A 177 3.22 7.78 16.33
C LEU A 177 4.61 8.27 16.76
N GLU A 178 5.48 8.50 15.78
CA GLU A 178 6.70 9.30 15.96
C GLU A 178 6.29 10.75 16.21
N ASP A 179 6.65 11.33 17.36
CA ASP A 179 6.39 12.73 17.72
C ASP A 179 4.99 13.23 17.29
N PRO A 180 3.93 12.89 18.06
CA PRO A 180 2.55 13.25 17.70
C PRO A 180 2.31 14.75 17.52
N ALA A 181 3.09 15.61 18.20
CA ALA A 181 2.93 17.05 18.15
C ALA A 181 3.24 17.64 16.76
N GLN A 182 4.05 16.93 15.97
CA GLN A 182 4.45 17.33 14.62
C GLN A 182 3.61 16.65 13.51
N LEU A 183 2.65 15.80 13.88
CA LEU A 183 1.87 15.00 12.91
C LEU A 183 1.15 15.86 11.88
N ALA A 184 0.40 16.87 12.33
CA ALA A 184 -0.39 17.74 11.44
C ALA A 184 0.51 18.43 10.41
N ARG A 185 1.65 18.99 10.86
CA ARG A 185 2.65 19.60 9.99
C ARG A 185 3.18 18.61 8.95
N ARG A 186 3.63 17.43 9.38
CA ARG A 186 4.17 16.41 8.45
C ARG A 186 3.13 15.96 7.43
N ARG A 187 1.86 15.84 7.81
CA ARG A 187 0.76 15.47 6.90
C ARG A 187 0.50 16.57 5.88
N ALA A 188 0.43 17.83 6.32
CA ALA A 188 0.31 18.98 5.43
C ALA A 188 1.46 19.04 4.41
N ASP A 189 2.71 18.81 4.85
CA ASP A 189 3.91 18.85 4.00
C ASP A 189 3.87 17.81 2.86
N VAL A 190 3.14 16.70 3.01
CA VAL A 190 3.01 15.64 2.00
C VAL A 190 1.63 15.60 1.32
N GLY A 191 0.77 16.58 1.61
CA GLY A 191 -0.57 16.70 1.01
C GLY A 191 -1.60 15.72 1.57
N LEU A 192 -1.36 15.15 2.75
CA LEU A 192 -2.36 14.33 3.45
C LEU A 192 -3.33 15.24 4.24
N PRO A 193 -4.63 14.89 4.32
CA PRO A 193 -5.58 15.63 5.14
C PRO A 193 -5.18 15.55 6.60
N ASP A 194 -5.62 16.50 7.44
CA ASP A 194 -5.40 16.40 8.88
C ASP A 194 -5.95 15.08 9.42
N GLU A 195 -5.24 14.51 10.40
CA GLU A 195 -5.77 13.37 11.11
C GLU A 195 -6.87 13.86 12.06
N HIS A 196 -8.10 13.89 11.55
CA HIS A 196 -9.25 14.20 12.39
C HIS A 196 -9.35 13.13 13.47
N GLY A 197 -9.17 13.55 14.72
CA GLY A 197 -9.40 12.71 15.89
C GLY A 197 -10.81 12.13 15.80
N GLY A 198 -10.89 10.85 15.45
CA GLY A 198 -12.13 10.10 15.47
C GLY A 198 -12.62 9.96 16.90
N SER A 199 -13.31 10.98 17.40
CA SER A 199 -14.44 10.79 18.30
C SER A 199 -15.58 10.19 17.46
N GLY A 200 -15.42 8.93 17.08
CA GLY A 200 -16.46 8.11 16.45
C GLY A 200 -16.89 7.02 17.42
N GLY A 201 -17.19 7.41 18.67
CA GLY A 201 -18.02 6.58 19.53
C GLY A 201 -19.45 6.72 19.06
N LEU A 202 -20.00 5.62 18.53
CA LEU A 202 -21.34 5.10 18.79
C LEU A 202 -21.28 3.58 18.65
#